data_AF-A0A2N2I300-F1
#
_entry.id   AF-A0A2N2I300-F1
#
_cell.length_a   1.000
_cell.length_b   1.000
_cell.length_c   1.000
_cell.angle_alpha   90.00
_cell.angle_beta   90.00
_cell.angle_gamma   90.00
#
_symmetry.space_group_name_H-M   'P 1'
#
loop_
_entity.id
_entity.type
_entity.pdbx_description
1 polymer ?
#
loop_
_entity_poly.entity_id
_entity_poly.type
_entity_poly.pdbx_seq_one_letter_code
_entity_poly.pdbx_strand_id
1 'polypeptide(L)'
;MRKILITAFVIIAIFSAAVSAQDNIEKKKIEFLIASIQDLKGAKFIRNGAEYDGLEAAKHLRLKLEKAGKHVRTADDFIKLCASKSYMTGKPYMIKFPDGKIISSEKYLRGKIKEYSSTGKN
;
A
#
# COMPACT_ATOMS: atom_id res chain seq x y z
N MET A 1 -4.04 4.16 -46.66
CA MET A 1 -3.45 3.05 -45.87
C MET A 1 -2.21 3.47 -45.06
N ARG A 2 -1.23 4.19 -45.64
CA ARG A 2 0.00 4.61 -44.92
C ARG A 2 -0.22 5.61 -43.76
N LYS A 3 -1.22 6.50 -43.85
CA LYS A 3 -1.56 7.45 -42.77
C LYS A 3 -2.29 6.78 -41.58
N ILE A 4 -3.15 5.77 -41.85
CA ILE A 4 -3.88 5.03 -40.82
C ILE A 4 -2.92 4.18 -39.96
N LEU A 5 -1.86 3.63 -40.56
CA LEU A 5 -0.81 2.88 -39.86
C LEU A 5 0.05 3.76 -38.93
N ILE A 6 0.30 5.02 -39.31
CA ILE A 6 1.08 5.97 -38.47
C ILE A 6 0.23 6.46 -37.28
N THR A 7 -1.07 6.71 -37.48
CA THR A 7 -1.97 7.12 -36.40
C THR A 7 -2.17 6.00 -35.36
N ALA A 8 -2.25 4.73 -35.79
CA ALA A 8 -2.36 3.58 -34.87
C ALA A 8 -1.10 3.36 -34.02
N PHE A 9 0.10 3.61 -34.57
CA PHE A 9 1.36 3.47 -33.83
C PHE A 9 1.54 4.55 -32.74
N VAL A 10 1.11 5.78 -33.02
CA VAL A 10 1.14 6.89 -32.03
C VAL A 10 0.18 6.63 -30.88
N ILE A 11 -0.99 6.03 -31.11
CA ILE A 11 -1.97 5.72 -30.05
C ILE A 11 -1.42 4.65 -29.09
N ILE A 12 -0.79 3.59 -29.59
CA ILE A 12 -0.23 2.50 -28.75
C ILE A 12 0.91 2.98 -27.84
N ALA A 13 1.74 3.91 -28.33
CA ALA A 13 2.83 4.49 -27.55
C ALA A 13 2.31 5.35 -26.37
N ILE A 14 1.22 6.11 -26.57
CA ILE A 14 0.64 6.98 -25.54
C ILE A 14 0.02 6.16 -24.39
N PHE A 15 -0.68 5.06 -24.70
CA PHE A 15 -1.27 4.19 -23.67
C PHE A 15 -0.21 3.53 -22.77
N SER A 16 0.93 3.14 -23.34
CA SER A 16 1.99 2.46 -22.59
C SER A 16 2.68 3.37 -21.56
N ALA A 17 2.84 4.66 -21.88
CA ALA A 17 3.42 5.65 -20.96
C ALA A 17 2.51 5.95 -19.76
N ALA A 18 1.19 6.05 -19.98
CA ALA A 18 0.22 6.34 -18.93
C ALA A 18 0.14 5.22 -17.88
N VAL A 19 0.19 3.95 -18.30
CA VAL A 19 0.19 2.80 -17.37
C VAL A 19 1.45 2.79 -16.50
N SER A 20 2.63 3.03 -17.08
CA SER A 20 3.89 3.09 -16.32
C SER A 20 3.91 4.23 -15.30
N ALA A 21 3.35 5.39 -15.66
CA ALA A 21 3.22 6.52 -14.73
C ALA A 21 2.30 6.17 -13.55
N GLN A 22 1.16 5.53 -13.82
CA GLN A 22 0.22 5.09 -12.79
C GLN A 22 0.84 4.05 -11.85
N ASP A 23 1.55 3.05 -12.40
CA ASP A 23 2.24 2.04 -11.60
C ASP A 23 3.28 2.67 -10.66
N ASN A 24 4.01 3.68 -11.12
CA ASN A 24 4.97 4.40 -10.28
C ASN A 24 4.27 5.20 -9.15
N ILE A 25 3.10 5.78 -9.42
CA ILE A 25 2.30 6.47 -8.41
C ILE A 25 1.82 5.49 -7.33
N GLU A 26 1.28 4.34 -7.73
CA GLU A 26 0.79 3.34 -6.78
C GLU A 26 1.93 2.72 -5.94
N LYS A 27 3.10 2.48 -6.54
CA LYS A 27 4.30 2.05 -5.79
C LYS A 27 4.71 3.06 -4.71
N LYS A 28 4.72 4.36 -5.04
CA LYS A 28 5.03 5.44 -4.08
C LYS A 28 4.01 5.50 -2.95
N LYS A 29 2.72 5.35 -3.26
CA LYS A 29 1.65 5.28 -2.24
C LYS A 29 1.84 4.09 -1.30
N ILE A 30 2.13 2.90 -1.84
CA ILE A 30 2.36 1.70 -1.04
C ILE A 30 3.57 1.88 -0.12
N GLU A 31 4.69 2.40 -0.63
CA GLU A 31 5.87 2.64 0.20
C GLU A 31 5.59 3.68 1.28
N PHE A 32 4.86 4.76 0.97
CA PHE A 32 4.41 5.73 1.97
C PHE A 32 3.58 5.06 3.09
N LEU A 33 2.67 4.15 2.75
CA LEU A 33 1.87 3.42 3.74
C LEU A 33 2.74 2.53 4.63
N ILE A 34 3.72 1.81 4.06
CA ILE A 34 4.64 0.97 4.82
C ILE A 34 5.52 1.82 5.74
N ALA A 35 6.10 2.90 5.23
CA ALA A 35 6.90 3.85 6.00
C ALA A 35 6.08 4.46 7.14
N SER A 36 4.81 4.79 6.90
CA SER A 36 3.92 5.33 7.92
C SER A 36 3.67 4.38 9.11
N ILE A 37 3.85 3.07 8.94
CA ILE A 37 3.82 2.09 10.05
C ILE A 37 5.19 1.98 10.69
N GLN A 38 6.25 1.95 9.88
CA GLN A 38 7.63 1.90 10.35
C GLN A 38 7.96 3.03 11.33
N ASP A 39 7.47 4.23 11.01
CA ASP A 39 7.80 5.46 11.73
C ASP A 39 6.92 5.73 12.95
N LEU A 40 5.99 4.82 13.29
CA LEU A 40 5.16 4.91 14.50
C LEU A 40 5.97 4.65 15.77
N LYS A 41 6.63 5.68 16.26
CA LYS A 41 7.44 5.61 17.49
C LYS A 41 6.59 5.18 18.69
N GLY A 42 7.06 4.14 19.37
CA GLY A 42 6.44 3.60 20.58
C GLY A 42 5.15 2.80 20.35
N ALA A 43 4.63 2.73 19.12
CA ALA A 43 3.47 1.89 18.82
C ALA A 43 3.87 0.42 18.67
N LYS A 44 2.90 -0.47 18.89
CA LYS A 44 3.01 -1.91 18.68
C LYS A 44 2.06 -2.37 17.60
N PHE A 45 2.59 -3.08 16.62
CA PHE A 45 1.81 -3.75 15.59
C PHE A 45 1.44 -5.14 16.08
N ILE A 46 0.15 -5.42 16.24
CA ILE A 46 -0.36 -6.68 16.74
C ILE A 46 -0.77 -7.56 15.56
N ARG A 47 -0.11 -8.72 15.45
CA ARG A 47 -0.40 -9.73 14.43
C ARG A 47 -0.54 -11.08 15.10
N ASN A 48 -1.70 -11.73 14.90
CA ASN A 48 -2.01 -13.04 15.47
C ASN A 48 -1.88 -13.11 17.01
N GLY A 49 -2.05 -11.98 17.70
CA GLY A 49 -1.93 -11.88 19.16
C GLY A 49 -0.52 -11.58 19.68
N ALA A 50 0.49 -11.54 18.81
CA ALA A 50 1.84 -11.10 19.17
C ALA A 50 2.05 -9.62 18.82
N GLU A 51 2.79 -8.90 19.66
CA GLU A 51 3.20 -7.51 19.44
C GLU A 51 4.56 -7.46 18.74
N TYR A 52 4.68 -6.56 17.76
CA TYR A 52 5.89 -6.29 16.98
C TYR A 52 6.14 -4.79 16.95
N ASP A 53 7.39 -4.37 16.80
CA ASP A 53 7.69 -2.95 16.56
C ASP A 53 7.36 -2.52 15.11
N GLY A 54 7.47 -1.21 14.84
CA GLY A 54 7.20 -0.66 13.51
C GLY A 54 8.13 -1.21 12.42
N LEU A 55 9.40 -1.48 12.73
CA LEU A 55 10.38 -1.98 11.77
C LEU A 55 10.07 -3.43 11.37
N GLU A 56 9.77 -4.28 12.35
CA GLU A 56 9.33 -5.66 12.15
C GLU A 56 8.02 -5.71 11.35
N ALA A 57 7.07 -4.84 11.68
CA ALA A 57 5.81 -4.72 10.96
C ALA A 57 6.04 -4.32 9.50
N ALA A 58 6.87 -3.30 9.24
CA ALA A 58 7.19 -2.85 7.90
C ALA A 58 7.89 -3.96 7.09
N LYS A 59 8.85 -4.68 7.68
CA LYS A 59 9.48 -5.85 7.06
C LYS A 59 8.46 -6.94 6.71
N HIS A 60 7.52 -7.22 7.62
CA HIS A 60 6.45 -8.19 7.36
C HIS A 60 5.54 -7.76 6.19
N LEU A 61 5.17 -6.48 6.12
CA LEU A 61 4.33 -5.95 5.06
C LEU A 61 5.03 -5.95 3.70
N ARG A 62 6.33 -5.63 3.64
CA ARG A 62 7.14 -5.75 2.41
C ARG A 62 7.21 -7.19 1.92
N LEU A 63 7.45 -8.15 2.82
CA LEU A 63 7.42 -9.59 2.47
C LEU A 63 6.04 -10.02 1.93
N LYS A 64 4.95 -9.52 2.53
CA LYS A 64 3.58 -9.81 2.08
C LYS A 64 3.29 -9.19 0.70
N LEU A 65 3.78 -7.98 0.44
CA LEU A 65 3.68 -7.31 -0.85
C LEU A 65 4.42 -8.09 -1.94
N GLU A 66 5.66 -8.51 -1.66
CA GLU A 66 6.47 -9.34 -2.56
C GLU A 66 5.74 -10.63 -2.94
N LYS A 67 5.22 -11.36 -1.94
CA LYS A 67 4.46 -12.60 -2.17
C LYS A 67 3.14 -12.40 -2.92
N ALA A 68 2.51 -11.23 -2.79
CA ALA A 68 1.28 -10.93 -3.51
C ALA A 68 1.55 -10.60 -4.98
N GLY A 69 2.72 -10.04 -5.30
CA GLY A 69 3.15 -9.75 -6.68
C GLY A 69 2.07 -9.03 -7.49
N LYS A 70 1.72 -9.61 -8.65
CA LYS A 70 0.75 -9.03 -9.60
C LYS A 70 -0.69 -8.87 -9.08
N HIS A 71 -1.01 -9.43 -7.91
CA HIS A 71 -2.32 -9.28 -7.29
C HIS A 71 -2.49 -7.92 -6.58
N VAL A 72 -1.39 -7.22 -6.29
CA VAL A 72 -1.41 -5.87 -5.73
C VAL A 72 -1.03 -4.89 -6.83
N ARG A 73 -2.00 -4.13 -7.32
CA ARG A 73 -1.79 -3.10 -8.36
C ARG A 73 -1.93 -1.69 -7.81
N THR A 74 -2.69 -1.55 -6.74
CA THR A 74 -3.00 -0.26 -6.11
C THR A 74 -2.71 -0.26 -4.62
N ALA A 75 -2.65 0.93 -4.03
CA ALA A 75 -2.58 1.10 -2.58
C ALA A 75 -3.78 0.47 -1.85
N ASP A 76 -4.98 0.47 -2.46
CA ASP A 76 -6.15 -0.17 -1.88
C ASP A 76 -6.03 -1.71 -1.90
N ASP A 77 -5.47 -2.29 -2.97
CA ASP A 77 -5.15 -3.72 -3.01
C ASP A 77 -4.14 -4.08 -1.92
N PHE A 78 -3.11 -3.26 -1.74
CA PHE A 78 -2.12 -3.47 -0.69
C PHE A 78 -2.77 -3.46 0.71
N ILE A 79 -3.63 -2.47 1.00
CA ILE A 79 -4.35 -2.41 2.26
C ILE A 79 -5.15 -3.70 2.47
N LYS A 80 -5.99 -4.07 1.49
CA LYS A 80 -6.89 -5.22 1.59
C LYS A 80 -6.18 -6.57 1.67
N LEU A 81 -5.18 -6.81 0.83
CA LEU A 81 -4.57 -8.12 0.63
C LEU A 81 -3.34 -8.37 1.51
N CYS A 82 -2.63 -7.29 1.88
CA CYS A 82 -1.36 -7.39 2.60
C CYS A 82 -1.43 -6.87 4.03
N ALA A 83 -2.13 -5.75 4.27
CA ALA A 83 -1.99 -4.97 5.49
C ALA A 83 -3.20 -4.97 6.45
N SER A 84 -4.36 -5.49 6.03
CA SER A 84 -5.56 -5.55 6.89
C SER A 84 -5.57 -6.73 7.87
N LYS A 85 -5.17 -7.93 7.42
CA LYS A 85 -5.34 -9.18 8.18
C LYS A 85 -4.38 -10.27 7.77
N SER A 86 -4.22 -11.27 8.64
CA SER A 86 -3.48 -12.48 8.31
C SER A 86 -4.25 -13.30 7.30
N TYR A 87 -3.59 -13.69 6.22
CA TYR A 87 -4.18 -14.66 5.28
C TYR A 87 -4.37 -16.03 5.94
N MET A 88 -3.41 -16.47 6.78
CA MET A 88 -3.41 -17.80 7.37
C MET A 88 -4.49 -17.98 8.45
N THR A 89 -4.74 -16.94 9.25
CA THR A 89 -5.65 -17.03 10.42
C THR A 89 -6.93 -16.22 10.25
N GLY A 90 -7.01 -15.35 9.23
CA GLY A 90 -8.10 -14.39 9.06
C GLY A 90 -8.13 -13.25 10.08
N LYS A 91 -7.28 -13.26 11.12
CA LYS A 91 -7.30 -12.26 12.20
C LYS A 91 -6.85 -10.88 11.70
N PRO A 92 -7.57 -9.80 12.05
CA PRO A 92 -7.18 -8.45 11.68
C PRO A 92 -5.86 -8.07 12.36
N TYR A 93 -5.06 -7.26 11.66
CA TYR A 93 -3.90 -6.62 12.24
C TYR A 93 -4.33 -5.36 13.00
N MET A 94 -3.74 -5.12 14.16
CA MET A 94 -4.04 -3.97 15.00
C MET A 94 -2.79 -3.14 15.25
N ILE A 95 -2.98 -1.88 15.61
CA ILE A 95 -1.94 -0.95 16.04
C ILE A 95 -2.35 -0.46 17.42
N LYS A 96 -1.48 -0.69 18.40
CA LYS A 96 -1.59 -0.19 19.77
C LYS A 96 -0.62 0.97 19.95
N PHE A 97 -1.17 2.16 20.21
CA PHE A 97 -0.39 3.38 20.39
C PHE A 97 0.14 3.50 21.83
N PRO A 98 1.13 4.39 22.08
CA PRO A 98 1.66 4.63 23.42
C PRO A 98 0.62 5.06 24.46
N ASP A 99 -0.45 5.71 24.03
CA ASP A 99 -1.59 6.13 24.87
C ASP A 99 -2.55 4.98 25.21
N GLY A 100 -2.25 3.76 24.76
CA GLY A 100 -3.08 2.57 24.95
C GLY A 100 -4.22 2.42 23.94
N LYS A 101 -4.42 3.39 23.04
CA LYS A 101 -5.44 3.30 21.99
C LYS A 101 -5.11 2.18 21.02
N ILE A 102 -6.11 1.36 20.70
CA ILE A 102 -5.97 0.28 19.72
C ILE A 102 -6.90 0.55 18.53
N ILE A 103 -6.37 0.52 17.31
CA ILE A 103 -7.14 0.59 16.07
C ILE A 103 -6.71 -0.50 15.10
N SER A 104 -7.55 -0.86 14.14
CA SER A 104 -7.11 -1.77 13.07
C SER A 104 -6.09 -1.10 12.15
N SER A 105 -5.14 -1.89 11.66
CA SER A 105 -4.15 -1.47 10.65
C SER A 105 -4.85 -0.92 9.40
N GLU A 106 -5.96 -1.56 8.98
CA GLU A 106 -6.77 -1.08 7.86
C GLU A 106 -7.30 0.35 8.09
N LYS A 107 -7.89 0.61 9.27
CA LYS A 107 -8.43 1.94 9.59
C LYS A 107 -7.33 3.00 9.57
N TYR A 108 -6.17 2.69 10.14
CA TYR A 108 -5.00 3.56 10.14
C TYR A 108 -4.55 3.89 8.71
N LEU A 109 -4.31 2.87 7.89
CA LEU A 109 -3.79 3.03 6.53
C LEU A 109 -4.78 3.72 5.59
N ARG A 110 -6.09 3.48 5.76
CA ARG A 110 -7.14 4.21 5.04
C ARG A 110 -7.17 5.69 5.40
N GLY A 111 -6.81 6.06 6.63
CA GLY A 111 -6.59 7.46 6.99
C GLY A 111 -5.37 8.04 6.27
N LYS A 112 -4.24 7.33 6.34
CA LYS A 112 -2.97 7.77 5.73
C LYS A 112 -3.06 7.96 4.22
N ILE A 113 -3.72 7.06 3.49
CA ILE A 113 -3.83 7.19 2.04
C ILE A 113 -4.72 8.37 1.61
N LYS A 114 -5.71 8.74 2.43
CA LYS A 114 -6.52 9.95 2.21
C LYS A 114 -5.69 11.20 2.42
N GLU A 115 -4.90 11.26 3.51
CA GLU A 115 -3.96 12.36 3.78
C GLU A 115 -2.99 12.55 2.60
N TYR A 116 -2.35 11.47 2.13
CA TYR A 116 -1.43 11.50 0.99
C TYR A 116 -2.09 12.06 -0.28
N SER A 117 -3.34 11.69 -0.54
CA SER A 117 -4.08 12.13 -1.74
C SER A 117 -4.54 13.58 -1.67
N SER A 118 -4.67 14.15 -0.46
CA SER A 118 -5.00 15.56 -0.27
C SER A 118 -3.79 16.47 -0.39
N THR A 119 -2.60 16.01 0.01
CA THR A 119 -1.35 16.80 -0.09
C THR A 119 -0.92 17.06 -1.54
N GLY A 120 -1.29 16.20 -2.49
CA GLY A 120 -0.99 16.39 -3.91
C GLY A 120 -1.96 17.30 -4.68
N LYS A 121 -2.93 17.92 -4.00
CA LYS A 121 -3.92 18.85 -4.60
C LYS A 121 -3.66 20.33 -4.28
N ASN A 122 -2.57 20.63 -3.57
CA ASN A 122 -2.15 22.00 -3.23
C ASN A 122 -0.88 22.38 -4.00
#